data_AF-A0A834VT13-F1
#
_entry.id   AF-A0A834VT13-F1
#
_cell.length_a   1.000
_cell.length_b   1.000
_cell.length_c   1.000
_cell.angle_alpha   90.00
_cell.angle_beta   90.00
_cell.angle_gamma   90.00
#
_symmetry.space_group_name_H-M   'P 1'
#
loop_
_entity.id
_entity.type
_entity.pdbx_description
1 polymer ?
#
loop_
_entity_poly.entity_id
_entity_poly.type
_entity_poly.pdbx_seq_one_letter_code
_entity_poly.pdbx_strand_id
1 'polypeptide(L)'
;MAIVKAIKEITPSDIPTAKHIKTGWAITPRNDKIKALLMGQENRELMIRAVEGESARLPERWVNYAVQGVESSYRTITGESIPTTIDDIVSEALSQTGIEPASCRPSRHGPTEGRTTWIISFTRPVRSFRLFGTGDYAHEIKKNSPAMLHDPGCLGYCKTSRCTRPARCTTCSKTTATHQGPHGEQCKDTPKCANCHGPFPATHDKCPAAPTRVNGRLIQPTKGELKVIREAGDRASEAMQPARGRQTGSTVETSIEITDGDIANTTEPVGTPTDASKRSRQDVNNLNTATVREPATTLGTRRSKRTAATTQDLNLARMSARSVQPSTADQDPNTSSSEHADTEMSLGSSA
;
A
#
# COMPACT_ATOMS: atom_id res chain seq x y z
N MET A 1 5.90 -28.68 11.18
CA MET A 1 7.00 -27.90 10.55
C MET A 1 8.24 -28.77 10.45
N ALA A 2 8.95 -28.76 9.32
CA ALA A 2 10.18 -29.54 9.12
C ALA A 2 11.30 -29.18 10.12
N ILE A 3 11.42 -27.89 10.47
CA ILE A 3 12.42 -27.38 11.44
C ILE A 3 12.23 -27.98 12.84
N VAL A 4 10.98 -28.02 13.31
CA VAL A 4 10.63 -28.60 14.63
C VAL A 4 10.90 -30.11 14.67
N LYS A 5 10.81 -30.80 13.52
CA LYS A 5 11.19 -32.22 13.43
C LYS A 5 12.70 -32.42 13.40
N ALA A 6 13.44 -31.47 12.84
CA ALA A 6 14.88 -31.54 12.69
C ALA A 6 15.64 -31.19 13.98
N ILE A 7 15.10 -30.29 14.81
CA ILE A 7 15.74 -29.83 16.04
C ILE A 7 14.93 -30.33 17.24
N LYS A 8 15.44 -31.33 17.95
CA LYS A 8 14.74 -32.00 19.06
C LYS A 8 14.39 -31.09 20.23
N GLU A 9 15.15 -30.02 20.42
CA GLU A 9 15.00 -29.07 21.54
C GLU A 9 13.94 -27.99 21.28
N ILE A 10 13.29 -27.97 20.11
CA ILE A 10 12.36 -26.92 19.71
C ILE A 10 10.97 -27.51 19.54
N THR A 11 9.97 -26.84 20.13
CA THR A 11 8.56 -27.21 19.97
C THR A 11 7.85 -26.27 18.99
N PRO A 12 6.66 -26.65 18.45
CA PRO A 12 5.88 -25.75 17.60
C PRO A 12 5.54 -24.41 18.26
N SER A 13 5.40 -24.42 19.59
CA SER A 13 5.11 -23.22 20.39
C SER A 13 6.26 -22.21 20.39
N ASP A 14 7.50 -22.66 20.21
CA ASP A 14 8.69 -21.80 20.21
C ASP A 14 8.85 -21.01 18.90
N ILE A 15 8.13 -21.41 17.85
CA ILE A 15 8.07 -20.73 16.56
C ILE A 15 6.61 -20.34 16.29
N PRO A 16 6.11 -19.26 16.93
CA PRO A 16 4.72 -18.81 16.78
C PRO A 16 4.35 -18.45 15.35
N THR A 17 5.31 -18.08 14.50
CA THR A 17 5.03 -17.71 13.12
C THR A 17 6.14 -18.17 12.20
N ALA A 18 5.78 -18.95 11.17
CA ALA A 18 6.60 -19.15 10.00
C ALA A 18 5.76 -18.85 8.75
N LYS A 19 6.31 -18.05 7.85
CA LYS A 19 5.65 -17.63 6.62
C LYS A 19 6.58 -17.86 5.44
N HIS A 20 6.04 -18.44 4.38
CA HIS A 20 6.75 -18.51 3.12
C HIS A 20 6.85 -17.10 2.51
N ILE A 21 8.04 -16.75 2.01
CA ILE A 21 8.36 -15.51 1.31
C ILE A 21 9.02 -15.83 -0.03
N LYS A 22 9.21 -14.82 -0.88
CA LYS A 22 9.78 -15.03 -2.22
C LYS A 22 11.17 -15.66 -2.24
N THR A 23 11.92 -15.51 -1.15
CA THR A 23 13.31 -15.98 -1.02
C THR A 23 13.45 -17.15 -0.03
N GLY A 24 12.36 -17.82 0.34
CA GLY A 24 12.38 -18.93 1.29
C GLY A 24 11.42 -18.72 2.46
N TRP A 25 11.91 -18.87 3.70
CA TRP A 25 11.07 -18.85 4.91
C TRP A 25 11.43 -17.69 5.85
N ALA A 26 10.40 -17.00 6.34
CA ALA A 26 10.51 -16.02 7.42
C ALA A 26 9.98 -16.64 8.71
N ILE A 27 10.86 -16.80 9.70
CA ILE A 27 10.59 -17.48 10.95
C ILE A 27 10.68 -16.46 12.08
N THR A 28 9.68 -16.44 12.97
CA THR A 28 9.66 -15.60 14.17
C THR A 28 9.79 -16.51 15.40
N PRO A 29 10.96 -16.54 16.05
CA PRO A 29 11.12 -17.22 17.33
C PRO A 29 10.30 -16.52 18.41
N ARG A 30 9.85 -17.27 19.41
CA ARG A 30 9.10 -16.73 20.56
C ARG A 30 9.93 -15.73 21.36
N ASN A 31 11.18 -16.09 21.67
CA ASN A 31 12.08 -15.36 22.56
C ASN A 31 13.52 -15.33 22.02
N ASP A 32 14.34 -14.40 22.53
CA ASP A 32 15.76 -14.29 22.16
C ASP A 32 16.58 -15.54 22.51
N LYS A 33 16.21 -16.30 23.55
CA LYS A 33 16.84 -17.59 23.87
C LYS A 33 16.66 -18.61 22.75
N ILE A 34 15.44 -18.76 22.25
CA ILE A 34 15.14 -19.67 21.12
C ILE A 34 15.80 -19.17 19.85
N LYS A 35 15.82 -17.84 19.63
CA LYS A 35 16.55 -17.24 18.50
C LYS A 35 18.05 -17.58 18.55
N ALA A 36 18.69 -17.47 19.71
CA ALA A 36 20.09 -17.83 19.89
C ALA A 36 20.32 -19.33 19.66
N LEU A 37 19.43 -20.18 20.19
CA LEU A 37 19.48 -21.63 19.98
C LEU A 37 19.37 -22.01 18.50
N LEU A 38 18.42 -21.41 17.78
CA LEU A 38 18.20 -21.59 16.34
C LEU A 38 19.40 -21.13 15.50
N MET A 39 20.11 -20.09 15.96
CA MET A 39 21.28 -19.55 15.28
C MET A 39 22.60 -20.20 15.69
N GLY A 40 22.59 -21.13 16.65
CA GLY A 40 23.74 -21.97 16.97
C GLY A 40 24.13 -22.80 15.74
N GLN A 41 25.43 -23.00 15.53
CA GLN A 41 25.98 -23.58 14.29
C GLN A 41 25.26 -24.87 13.83
N GLU A 42 25.14 -25.85 14.73
CA GLU A 42 24.50 -27.14 14.45
C GLU A 42 23.01 -27.00 14.12
N ASN A 43 22.25 -26.31 14.97
CA ASN A 43 20.82 -26.07 14.77
C ASN A 43 20.54 -25.26 13.50
N ARG A 44 21.42 -24.33 13.17
CA ARG A 44 21.36 -23.53 11.95
C ARG A 44 21.50 -24.41 10.71
N GLU A 45 22.45 -25.34 10.70
CA GLU A 45 22.64 -26.28 9.59
C GLU A 45 21.46 -27.25 9.45
N LEU A 46 20.97 -27.80 10.57
CA LEU A 46 19.76 -28.64 10.59
C LEU A 46 18.54 -27.89 10.04
N MET A 47 18.38 -26.63 10.42
CA MET A 47 17.30 -25.77 9.93
C MET A 47 17.41 -25.54 8.43
N ILE A 48 18.59 -25.17 7.93
CA ILE A 48 18.85 -24.93 6.51
C ILE A 48 18.52 -26.18 5.70
N ARG A 49 18.97 -27.36 6.15
CA ARG A 49 18.65 -28.64 5.51
C ARG A 49 17.15 -28.94 5.53
N ALA A 50 16.48 -28.70 6.66
CA ALA A 50 15.06 -29.01 6.83
C ALA A 50 14.14 -28.16 5.94
N VAL A 51 14.56 -26.95 5.56
CA VAL A 51 13.81 -26.07 4.66
C VAL A 51 14.35 -26.04 3.23
N GLU A 52 15.32 -26.90 2.93
CA GLU A 52 16.05 -26.91 1.64
C GLU A 52 16.58 -25.51 1.28
N GLY A 53 17.06 -24.79 2.29
CA GLY A 53 17.58 -23.43 2.16
C GLY A 53 19.07 -23.41 1.80
N GLU A 54 19.54 -22.24 1.38
CA GLU A 54 20.96 -21.97 1.14
C GLU A 54 21.65 -21.39 2.38
N SER A 55 20.96 -20.49 3.09
CA SER A 55 21.49 -19.87 4.31
C SER A 55 20.38 -19.43 5.26
N ALA A 56 20.72 -19.36 6.55
CA ALA A 56 19.89 -18.75 7.57
C ALA A 56 20.58 -17.48 8.07
N ARG A 57 19.85 -16.37 8.07
CA ARG A 57 20.35 -15.05 8.44
C ARG A 57 19.37 -14.38 9.40
N LEU A 58 19.92 -13.59 10.32
CA LEU A 58 19.11 -12.71 11.15
C LEU A 58 18.64 -11.50 10.34
N PRO A 59 17.49 -10.92 10.67
CA PRO A 59 17.06 -9.68 10.07
C PRO A 59 18.06 -8.57 10.41
N GLU A 60 18.82 -8.15 9.42
CA GLU A 60 19.70 -6.99 9.52
C GLU A 60 18.93 -5.71 9.24
N ARG A 61 19.20 -4.68 10.05
CA ARG A 61 18.69 -3.35 9.80
C ARG A 61 19.73 -2.56 9.03
N TRP A 62 19.37 -2.12 7.83
CA TRP A 62 20.23 -1.29 7.02
C TRP A 62 19.73 0.15 6.96
N VAL A 63 20.67 1.09 7.03
CA VAL A 63 20.47 2.49 6.67
C VAL A 63 20.82 2.62 5.19
N ASN A 64 19.86 3.03 4.37
CA ASN A 64 20.00 3.08 2.93
C ASN A 64 20.27 4.52 2.51
N TYR A 65 21.26 4.74 1.65
CA TYR A 65 21.62 6.04 1.10
C TYR A 65 21.49 6.00 -0.42
N ALA A 66 20.92 7.05 -1.01
CA ALA A 66 20.90 7.26 -2.46
C ALA A 66 21.99 8.27 -2.84
N VAL A 67 22.83 7.89 -3.79
CA VAL A 67 23.84 8.76 -4.41
C VAL A 67 23.46 8.93 -5.87
N GLN A 68 23.11 10.14 -6.29
CA GLN A 68 22.70 10.44 -7.66
C GLN A 68 23.91 10.94 -8.47
N GLY A 69 23.79 10.93 -9.80
CA GLY A 69 24.80 11.54 -10.67
C GLY A 69 26.10 10.76 -10.85
N VAL A 70 26.20 9.52 -10.38
CA VAL A 70 27.44 8.73 -10.47
C VAL A 70 27.67 8.28 -11.91
N GLU A 71 28.83 8.60 -12.48
CA GLU A 71 29.16 8.19 -13.84
C GLU A 71 29.21 6.66 -13.97
N SER A 72 28.62 6.13 -15.06
CA SER A 72 28.65 4.69 -15.34
C SER A 72 30.01 4.18 -15.80
N SER A 73 30.92 5.10 -16.15
CA SER A 73 32.27 4.79 -16.59
C SER A 73 33.16 6.03 -16.42
N TYR A 74 34.44 5.81 -16.15
CA TYR A 74 35.45 6.86 -16.10
C TYR A 74 36.49 6.66 -17.21
N ARG A 75 37.15 7.74 -17.62
CA ARG A 75 38.23 7.69 -18.62
C ARG A 75 39.58 7.61 -17.94
N THR A 76 40.41 6.69 -18.42
CA THR A 76 41.82 6.62 -18.05
C THR A 76 42.62 7.73 -18.70
N ILE A 77 43.86 7.93 -18.23
CA ILE A 77 44.82 8.86 -18.82
C ILE A 77 45.14 8.53 -20.29
N THR A 78 44.97 7.28 -20.71
CA THR A 78 45.16 6.81 -22.09
C THR A 78 43.91 7.03 -22.96
N GLY A 79 42.82 7.55 -22.37
CA GLY A 79 41.57 7.85 -23.06
C GLY A 79 40.57 6.69 -23.13
N GLU A 80 40.95 5.51 -22.63
CA GLU A 80 40.07 4.33 -22.56
C GLU A 80 38.98 4.50 -21.49
N SER A 81 37.76 4.09 -21.82
CA SER A 81 36.61 4.18 -20.93
C SER A 81 36.43 2.88 -20.15
N ILE A 82 36.57 2.94 -18.83
CA ILE A 82 36.40 1.80 -17.92
C ILE A 82 35.03 1.92 -17.22
N PRO A 83 34.20 0.87 -17.21
CA PRO A 83 32.92 0.89 -16.51
C PRO A 83 33.11 0.93 -14.99
N THR A 84 32.29 1.74 -14.32
CA THR A 84 32.26 1.79 -12.86
C THR A 84 31.70 0.49 -12.30
N THR A 85 32.53 -0.27 -11.60
CA THR A 85 32.15 -1.58 -11.04
C THR A 85 31.55 -1.45 -9.64
N ILE A 86 30.98 -2.54 -9.12
CA ILE A 86 30.49 -2.57 -7.73
C ILE A 86 31.66 -2.42 -6.74
N ASP A 87 32.82 -3.00 -7.05
CA ASP A 87 33.99 -2.98 -6.16
C ASP A 87 34.58 -1.58 -6.04
N ASP A 88 34.56 -0.79 -7.12
CA ASP A 88 34.94 0.63 -7.10
C ASP A 88 34.03 1.41 -6.15
N ILE A 89 32.72 1.15 -6.21
CA ILE A 89 31.71 1.80 -5.35
C ILE A 89 31.92 1.43 -3.88
N VAL A 90 32.20 0.16 -3.61
CA VAL A 90 32.48 -0.35 -2.25
C VAL A 90 33.73 0.32 -1.70
N SER A 91 34.81 0.35 -2.49
CA SER A 91 36.09 0.91 -2.09
C SER A 91 35.99 2.42 -1.80
N GLU A 92 35.30 3.16 -2.66
CA GLU A 92 35.08 4.60 -2.49
C GLU A 92 34.18 4.92 -1.29
N ALA A 93 33.11 4.16 -1.09
CA ALA A 93 32.23 4.33 0.07
C ALA A 93 32.97 4.00 1.38
N LEU A 94 33.79 2.94 1.39
CA LEU A 94 34.61 2.55 2.53
C LEU A 94 35.65 3.63 2.87
N SER A 95 36.38 4.15 1.87
CA SER A 95 37.41 5.17 2.07
C SER A 95 36.84 6.44 2.70
N GLN A 96 35.65 6.87 2.24
CA GLN A 96 35.02 8.08 2.74
C GLN A 96 34.23 7.93 4.02
N THR A 97 33.71 6.75 4.35
CA THR A 97 32.87 6.54 5.54
C THR A 97 33.58 5.82 6.68
N GLY A 98 34.64 5.07 6.38
CA GLY A 98 35.32 4.16 7.30
C GLY A 98 34.51 2.91 7.66
N ILE A 99 33.45 2.62 6.91
CA ILE A 99 32.50 1.53 7.18
C ILE A 99 32.28 0.75 5.91
N GLU A 100 32.37 -0.57 5.98
CA GLU A 100 32.09 -1.44 4.85
C GLU A 100 30.58 -1.44 4.55
N PRO A 101 30.17 -1.12 3.31
CA PRO A 101 28.77 -1.23 2.91
C PRO A 101 28.27 -2.68 2.98
N ALA A 102 27.11 -2.89 3.57
CA ALA A 102 26.43 -4.19 3.56
C ALA A 102 25.87 -4.55 2.17
N SER A 103 25.56 -3.54 1.36
CA SER A 103 25.11 -3.73 -0.02
C SER A 103 25.29 -2.46 -0.86
N CYS A 104 25.86 -2.62 -2.05
CA CYS A 104 25.93 -1.62 -3.08
C CYS A 104 25.17 -2.11 -4.31
N ARG A 105 24.24 -1.31 -4.83
CA ARG A 105 23.51 -1.67 -6.05
C ARG A 105 23.07 -0.44 -6.85
N PRO A 106 23.00 -0.54 -8.17
CA PRO A 106 22.40 0.49 -8.99
C PRO A 106 20.88 0.55 -8.76
N SER A 107 20.32 1.74 -8.93
CA SER A 107 18.89 1.97 -8.91
C SER A 107 18.20 1.20 -10.03
N ARG A 108 16.99 0.72 -9.75
CA ARG A 108 16.15 0.01 -10.73
C ARG A 108 15.74 0.86 -11.94
N HIS A 109 15.86 2.18 -11.82
CA HIS A 109 15.50 3.13 -12.87
C HIS A 109 16.53 3.20 -14.01
N GLY A 110 17.66 2.49 -13.88
CA GLY A 110 18.73 2.48 -14.88
C GLY A 110 19.51 3.80 -14.96
N PRO A 111 20.55 3.86 -15.79
CA PRO A 111 21.28 5.09 -16.04
C PRO A 111 20.43 6.09 -16.82
N THR A 112 20.54 7.37 -16.47
CA THR A 112 20.02 8.50 -17.25
C THR A 112 21.23 9.32 -17.71
N GLU A 113 21.39 9.51 -19.02
CA GLU A 113 22.51 10.29 -19.59
C GLU A 113 23.90 9.81 -19.14
N GLY A 114 24.10 8.48 -19.03
CA GLY A 114 25.38 7.90 -18.56
C GLY A 114 25.62 8.07 -17.06
N ARG A 115 24.64 8.57 -16.30
CA ARG A 115 24.71 8.69 -14.84
C ARG A 115 23.74 7.72 -14.17
N THR A 116 24.22 7.01 -13.18
CA THR A 116 23.47 6.02 -12.42
C THR A 116 23.26 6.50 -10.99
N THR A 117 22.04 6.35 -10.49
CA THR A 117 21.81 6.48 -9.04
C THR A 117 22.19 5.17 -8.36
N TRP A 118 23.05 5.25 -7.35
CA TRP A 118 23.43 4.10 -6.52
C TRP A 118 22.68 4.11 -5.19
N ILE A 119 22.30 2.91 -4.74
CA ILE A 119 21.78 2.69 -3.38
C ILE A 119 22.86 1.95 -2.60
N ILE A 120 23.37 2.61 -1.56
CA ILE A 120 24.40 2.06 -0.67
C ILE A 120 23.78 1.85 0.71
N SER A 121 23.92 0.64 1.22
CA SER A 121 23.32 0.21 2.48
C SER A 121 24.41 -0.03 3.51
N PHE A 122 24.27 0.56 4.70
CA PHE A 122 25.19 0.37 5.82
C PHE A 122 24.45 -0.23 7.02
N THR A 123 25.18 -0.95 7.86
CA THR A 123 24.66 -1.53 9.12
C THR A 123 24.38 -0.47 10.20
N ARG A 124 24.93 0.74 10.03
CA ARG A 124 24.74 1.90 10.91
C ARG A 124 24.76 3.21 10.11
N PRO A 125 24.23 4.31 10.67
CA PRO A 125 24.31 5.62 10.03
C PRO A 125 25.76 6.05 9.80
N VAL A 126 26.01 6.69 8.65
CA VAL A 126 27.32 7.19 8.24
C VAL A 126 27.27 8.70 8.01
N ARG A 127 28.44 9.36 8.05
CA ARG A 127 28.58 10.76 7.66
C ARG A 127 28.22 10.95 6.19
N SER A 128 27.87 12.18 5.79
CA SER A 128 27.64 12.49 4.37
C SER A 128 28.90 12.19 3.55
N PHE A 129 28.72 11.62 2.37
CA PHE A 129 29.77 11.21 1.43
C PHE A 129 29.26 11.36 0.00
N ARG A 130 30.13 11.28 -1.01
CA ARG A 130 29.76 11.26 -2.43
C ARG A 130 30.61 10.24 -3.16
N LEU A 131 30.24 9.79 -4.35
CA LEU A 131 31.04 8.81 -5.10
C LEU A 131 31.86 9.50 -6.19
N PHE A 132 33.18 9.23 -6.21
CA PHE A 132 34.14 9.64 -7.25
C PHE A 132 34.19 11.15 -7.54
N GLY A 133 33.74 11.99 -6.61
CA GLY A 133 33.68 13.45 -6.77
C GLY A 133 32.64 13.97 -7.79
N THR A 134 32.10 13.12 -8.66
CA THR A 134 31.10 13.44 -9.69
C THR A 134 29.67 13.24 -9.21
N GLY A 135 29.45 12.30 -8.30
CA GLY A 135 28.15 12.06 -7.69
C GLY A 135 27.73 13.19 -6.75
N ASP A 136 26.41 13.37 -6.64
CA ASP A 136 25.81 14.21 -5.60
C ASP A 136 26.09 13.63 -4.21
N TYR A 137 25.92 14.46 -3.18
CA TYR A 137 26.02 13.97 -1.80
C TYR A 137 24.95 12.91 -1.49
N ALA A 138 25.37 11.90 -0.75
CA ALA A 138 24.54 10.80 -0.33
C ALA A 138 23.38 11.29 0.55
N HIS A 139 22.16 10.95 0.15
CA HIS A 139 20.95 11.24 0.91
C HIS A 139 20.38 9.98 1.53
N GLU A 140 20.21 9.99 2.85
CA GLU A 140 19.55 8.89 3.55
C GLU A 140 18.11 8.72 3.04
N ILE A 141 17.81 7.51 2.55
CA ILE A 141 16.47 7.10 2.14
C ILE A 141 15.66 6.82 3.40
N LYS A 142 15.06 7.88 3.93
CA LYS A 142 14.12 7.75 5.04
C LYS A 142 12.84 7.10 4.54
N LYS A 143 12.38 6.08 5.27
CA LYS A 143 11.04 5.52 5.05
C LYS A 143 10.05 6.68 5.13
N ASN A 144 9.18 6.77 4.14
CA ASN A 144 8.12 7.78 4.12
C ASN A 144 7.43 7.80 5.49
N SER A 145 7.54 8.94 6.18
CA SER A 145 6.81 9.12 7.42
C SER A 145 5.32 8.94 7.12
N PRO A 146 4.56 8.34 8.06
CA PRO A 146 3.12 8.42 8.08
C PRO A 146 2.63 9.80 7.65
N ALA A 147 1.56 9.83 6.85
CA ALA A 147 0.80 11.05 6.68
C ALA A 147 0.19 11.39 8.06
N MET A 148 0.69 12.44 8.71
CA MET A 148 0.19 12.90 9.99
C MET A 148 -0.86 13.98 9.74
N LEU A 149 -1.72 14.24 10.73
CA LEU A 149 -2.60 15.39 10.68
C LEU A 149 -1.74 16.67 10.61
N HIS A 150 -1.95 17.48 9.58
CA HIS A 150 -1.20 18.72 9.39
C HIS A 150 -1.88 19.86 10.15
N ASP A 151 -1.49 20.04 11.41
CA ASP A 151 -1.99 21.06 12.33
C ASP A 151 -0.81 21.75 13.04
N PRO A 152 -0.65 23.09 12.94
CA PRO A 152 -1.43 23.99 12.09
C PRO A 152 -1.13 23.78 10.60
N GLY A 153 -2.12 24.02 9.73
CA GLY A 153 -1.93 23.91 8.29
C GLY A 153 -3.18 23.46 7.55
N CYS A 154 -3.03 22.54 6.60
CA CYS A 154 -4.14 22.15 5.73
C CYS A 154 -5.16 21.21 6.39
N LEU A 155 -4.89 20.75 7.61
CA LEU A 155 -5.71 19.81 8.40
C LEU A 155 -5.97 18.47 7.74
N GLY A 156 -5.28 18.17 6.64
CA GLY A 156 -5.32 16.87 6.00
C GLY A 156 -4.24 15.95 6.56
N TYR A 157 -4.48 14.64 6.50
CA TYR A 157 -3.43 13.65 6.70
C TYR A 157 -2.44 13.70 5.54
N CYS A 158 -1.31 14.37 5.73
CA CYS A 158 -0.31 14.58 4.67
C CYS A 158 1.13 14.66 5.23
N LYS A 159 2.09 14.86 4.34
CA LYS A 159 3.47 15.16 4.73
C LYS A 159 3.61 16.67 4.88
N THR A 160 3.74 17.14 6.12
CA THR A 160 3.81 18.57 6.45
C THR A 160 4.92 19.30 5.66
N SER A 161 6.11 18.68 5.56
CA SER A 161 7.28 19.29 4.89
C SER A 161 7.14 19.52 3.38
N ARG A 162 6.14 18.93 2.71
CA ARG A 162 5.89 19.11 1.27
C ARG A 162 4.44 19.51 0.99
N CYS A 163 3.72 19.98 1.99
CA CYS A 163 2.32 20.32 1.83
C CYS A 163 2.18 21.69 1.17
N THR A 164 1.54 21.74 0.01
CA THR A 164 1.20 22.99 -0.71
C THR A 164 -0.28 23.35 -0.59
N ARG A 165 -1.06 22.59 0.19
CA ARG A 165 -2.49 22.81 0.36
C ARG A 165 -2.73 24.03 1.27
N PRO A 166 -3.78 24.84 1.00
CA PRO A 166 -4.07 26.02 1.81
C PRO A 166 -4.39 25.62 3.25
N ALA A 167 -4.01 26.49 4.18
CA ALA A 167 -4.35 26.33 5.59
C ALA A 167 -5.87 26.43 5.81
N ARG A 168 -6.38 25.68 6.78
CA ARG A 168 -7.81 25.59 7.11
C ARG A 168 -8.05 25.78 8.60
N CYS A 169 -9.24 26.25 8.96
CA CYS A 169 -9.69 26.37 10.35
C CYS A 169 -9.96 24.98 10.95
N THR A 170 -9.43 24.70 12.15
CA THR A 170 -9.56 23.38 12.81
C THR A 170 -10.99 22.98 13.10
N THR A 171 -11.87 23.96 13.32
CA THR A 171 -13.29 23.74 13.66
C THR A 171 -14.17 23.57 12.42
N CYS A 172 -14.20 24.56 11.51
CA CYS A 172 -15.14 24.57 10.38
C CYS A 172 -14.55 24.17 9.03
N SER A 173 -13.24 23.90 8.96
CA SER A 173 -12.50 23.51 7.75
C SER A 173 -12.51 24.49 6.57
N LYS A 174 -13.07 25.70 6.72
CA LYS A 174 -12.91 26.78 5.74
C LYS A 174 -11.43 27.13 5.64
N THR A 175 -10.99 27.51 4.45
CA THR A 175 -9.60 27.98 4.27
C THR A 175 -9.38 29.27 5.04
N THR A 176 -8.21 29.44 5.65
CA THR A 176 -7.87 30.64 6.42
C THR A 176 -8.07 31.93 5.61
N ALA A 177 -7.86 31.87 4.29
CA ALA A 177 -8.09 32.99 3.38
C ALA A 177 -9.57 33.41 3.23
N THR A 178 -10.53 32.50 3.46
CA THR A 178 -11.98 32.75 3.32
C THR A 178 -12.73 32.67 4.65
N HIS A 179 -12.01 32.42 5.74
CA HIS A 179 -12.56 32.34 7.08
C HIS A 179 -12.72 33.75 7.65
N GLN A 180 -13.88 34.05 8.23
CA GLN A 180 -14.16 35.32 8.89
C GLN A 180 -14.28 35.09 10.41
N GLY A 181 -13.71 36.00 11.21
CA GLY A 181 -13.76 35.92 12.66
C GLY A 181 -12.72 34.99 13.29
N PRO A 182 -12.89 34.63 14.58
CA PRO A 182 -11.90 33.89 15.36
C PRO A 182 -11.68 32.47 14.79
N HIS A 183 -10.43 32.02 14.80
CA HIS A 183 -10.03 30.69 14.31
C HIS A 183 -9.91 29.69 15.45
N GLY A 184 -9.74 28.41 15.11
CA GLY A 184 -9.45 27.39 16.11
C GLY A 184 -10.68 27.03 16.95
N GLU A 185 -10.44 26.76 18.22
CA GLU A 185 -11.48 26.48 19.22
C GLU A 185 -12.45 27.65 19.44
N GLN A 186 -12.03 28.88 19.13
CA GLN A 186 -12.85 30.08 19.25
C GLN A 186 -13.75 30.32 18.03
N CYS A 187 -13.63 29.49 16.99
CA CYS A 187 -14.44 29.58 15.79
C CYS A 187 -15.93 29.35 16.10
N LYS A 188 -16.78 30.26 15.60
CA LYS A 188 -18.23 30.23 15.80
C LYS A 188 -19.01 29.56 14.66
N ASP A 189 -18.32 29.17 13.59
CA ASP A 189 -18.93 28.43 12.47
C ASP A 189 -19.27 26.99 12.89
N THR A 190 -20.24 26.39 12.21
CA THR A 190 -20.59 24.97 12.40
C THR A 190 -19.36 24.07 12.24
N PRO A 191 -19.06 23.21 13.23
CA PRO A 191 -17.96 22.26 13.13
C PRO A 191 -18.11 21.34 11.91
N LYS A 192 -17.04 21.20 11.15
CA LYS A 192 -16.96 20.27 10.02
C LYS A 192 -15.53 19.79 9.89
N CYS A 193 -15.32 18.47 9.93
CA CYS A 193 -13.99 17.88 9.85
C CYS A 193 -13.45 17.92 8.40
N ALA A 194 -12.20 18.36 8.22
CA ALA A 194 -11.60 18.53 6.90
C ALA A 194 -11.40 17.21 6.13
N ASN A 195 -11.36 16.08 6.86
CA ASN A 195 -11.06 14.77 6.29
C ASN A 195 -12.32 13.94 6.07
N CYS A 196 -13.14 13.73 7.12
CA CYS A 196 -14.33 12.90 7.06
C CYS A 196 -15.64 13.65 6.80
N HIS A 197 -15.63 14.99 6.81
CA HIS A 197 -16.82 15.85 6.69
C HIS A 197 -17.86 15.70 7.80
N GLY A 198 -17.56 14.95 8.87
CA GLY A 198 -18.46 14.84 10.02
C GLY A 198 -18.55 16.13 10.84
N PRO A 199 -19.55 16.22 11.74
CA PRO A 199 -19.86 17.40 12.55
C PRO A 199 -18.95 17.54 13.78
N PHE A 200 -17.65 17.42 13.55
CA PHE A 200 -16.60 17.46 14.56
C PHE A 200 -15.43 18.31 14.05
N PRO A 201 -14.60 18.89 14.93
CA PRO A 201 -13.36 19.53 14.51
C PRO A 201 -12.42 18.52 13.85
N ALA A 202 -11.48 18.99 13.02
CA ALA A 202 -10.55 18.13 12.28
C ALA A 202 -9.61 17.31 13.18
N THR A 203 -9.40 17.73 14.42
CA THR A 203 -8.53 17.10 15.43
C THR A 203 -9.19 15.97 16.22
N HIS A 204 -10.45 15.64 15.93
CA HIS A 204 -11.17 14.60 16.70
C HIS A 204 -10.54 13.20 16.56
N ASP A 205 -10.41 12.49 17.69
CA ASP A 205 -9.69 11.21 17.79
C ASP A 205 -10.30 10.10 16.91
N LYS A 206 -11.61 10.13 16.69
CA LYS A 206 -12.37 9.08 16.00
C LYS A 206 -12.63 9.41 14.54
N CYS A 207 -11.67 10.06 13.87
CA CYS A 207 -11.81 10.35 12.44
C CYS A 207 -11.68 9.06 11.62
N PRO A 208 -12.73 8.60 10.92
CA PRO A 208 -12.64 7.40 10.06
C PRO A 208 -11.67 7.58 8.88
N ALA A 209 -11.33 8.83 8.54
CA ALA A 209 -10.32 9.14 7.53
C ALA A 209 -8.88 9.12 8.08
N ALA A 210 -8.69 8.90 9.38
CA ALA A 210 -7.38 8.80 10.01
C ALA A 210 -6.63 7.53 9.55
N PRO A 211 -5.31 7.61 9.28
CA PRO A 211 -4.51 6.43 9.02
C PRO A 211 -4.47 5.51 10.25
N THR A 212 -4.83 4.25 10.06
CA THR A 212 -4.87 3.23 11.12
C THR A 212 -3.71 2.25 11.00
N ARG A 213 -3.19 1.74 12.12
CA ARG A 213 -2.20 0.65 12.10
C ARG A 213 -2.91 -0.71 12.12
N VAL A 214 -2.71 -1.51 11.08
CA VAL A 214 -3.18 -2.90 10.99
C VAL A 214 -1.96 -3.79 10.75
N ASN A 215 -1.74 -4.79 11.60
CA ASN A 215 -0.58 -5.70 11.54
C ASN A 215 0.78 -4.97 11.48
N GLY A 216 0.93 -3.88 12.25
CA GLY A 216 2.15 -3.06 12.27
C GLY A 216 2.38 -2.19 11.02
N ARG A 217 1.49 -2.25 10.02
CA ARG A 217 1.52 -1.38 8.84
C ARG A 217 0.52 -0.26 9.01
N LEU A 218 0.96 0.98 8.76
CA LEU A 218 0.03 2.09 8.64
C LEU A 218 -0.72 1.99 7.30
N ILE A 219 -2.04 1.90 7.38
CA ILE A 219 -2.96 1.89 6.25
C ILE A 219 -3.67 3.22 6.24
N GLN A 220 -3.60 3.91 5.11
CA GLN A 220 -4.33 5.15 4.88
C GLN A 220 -5.53 4.83 3.97
N PRO A 221 -6.73 5.34 4.27
CA PRO A 221 -7.90 5.12 3.43
C PRO A 221 -7.63 5.50 1.98
N THR A 222 -8.03 4.63 1.07
CA THR A 222 -7.95 4.85 -0.38
C THR A 222 -8.87 5.98 -0.82
N LYS A 223 -8.71 6.47 -2.05
CA LYS A 223 -9.60 7.51 -2.61
C LYS A 223 -11.08 7.07 -2.61
N GLY A 224 -11.35 5.79 -2.84
CA GLY A 224 -12.71 5.22 -2.81
C GLY A 224 -13.28 5.19 -1.40
N GLU A 225 -12.52 4.68 -0.43
CA GLU A 225 -12.94 4.66 0.98
C GLU A 225 -13.16 6.06 1.53
N LEU A 226 -12.27 7.02 1.21
CA LEU A 226 -12.43 8.42 1.60
C LEU A 226 -13.72 9.04 1.04
N LYS A 227 -14.16 8.64 -0.15
CA LYS A 227 -15.43 9.13 -0.72
C LYS A 227 -16.60 8.65 0.13
N VAL A 228 -16.66 7.35 0.43
CA VAL A 228 -17.71 6.75 1.27
C VAL A 228 -17.71 7.37 2.67
N ILE A 229 -16.53 7.55 3.26
CA ILE A 229 -16.37 8.20 4.56
C ILE A 229 -16.93 9.62 4.55
N ARG A 230 -16.61 10.41 3.52
CA ARG A 230 -17.11 11.79 3.38
C ARG A 230 -18.61 11.85 3.20
N GLU A 231 -19.18 10.98 2.36
CA GLU A 231 -20.63 10.89 2.17
C GLU A 231 -21.35 10.51 3.47
N ALA A 232 -20.76 9.63 4.29
CA ALA A 232 -21.30 9.32 5.61
C ALA A 232 -21.18 10.51 6.59
N GLY A 233 -20.06 11.24 6.57
CA GLY A 233 -19.87 12.41 7.42
C GLY A 233 -20.75 13.60 7.03
N ASP A 234 -20.96 13.83 5.73
CA ASP A 234 -21.90 14.86 5.24
C ASP A 234 -23.32 14.54 5.71
N ARG A 235 -23.79 13.28 5.57
CA ARG A 235 -25.11 12.85 6.11
C ARG A 235 -25.21 13.01 7.62
N ALA A 236 -24.17 12.69 8.38
CA ALA A 236 -24.15 12.89 9.83
C ALA A 236 -24.22 14.38 10.20
N SER A 237 -23.54 15.24 9.43
CA SER A 237 -23.58 16.68 9.63
C SER A 237 -24.95 17.28 9.31
N GLU A 238 -25.60 16.81 8.25
CA GLU A 238 -26.98 17.19 7.90
C GLU A 238 -27.98 16.77 8.98
N ALA A 239 -27.85 15.54 9.50
CA ALA A 239 -28.73 15.03 10.56
C ALA A 239 -28.60 15.80 11.89
N MET A 240 -27.44 16.39 12.16
CA MET A 240 -27.19 17.20 13.36
C MET A 240 -27.51 18.68 13.16
N GLN A 241 -27.86 19.12 11.95
CA GLN A 241 -28.41 20.45 11.76
C GLN A 241 -29.83 20.48 12.36
N PRO A 242 -30.17 21.47 13.20
CA PRO A 242 -31.52 21.61 13.71
C PRO A 242 -32.47 21.73 12.53
N ALA A 243 -33.57 20.97 12.57
CA ALA A 243 -34.62 20.98 11.55
C ALA A 243 -35.23 22.38 11.42
N ARG A 244 -34.61 23.26 10.65
CA ARG A 244 -35.21 24.52 10.22
C ARG A 244 -36.25 24.18 9.15
N GLY A 245 -37.48 24.01 9.61
CA GLY A 245 -38.70 24.22 8.84
C GLY A 245 -38.82 23.40 7.55
N ARG A 246 -39.06 22.09 7.68
CA ARG A 246 -39.79 21.37 6.64
C ARG A 246 -41.24 21.87 6.69
N GLN A 247 -41.56 22.90 5.92
CA GLN A 247 -42.96 23.27 5.69
C GLN A 247 -43.61 22.14 4.88
N THR A 248 -44.19 21.17 5.57
CA THR A 248 -45.25 20.31 5.03
C THR A 248 -46.58 21.01 5.33
N GLY A 249 -47.00 21.92 4.45
CA GLY A 249 -48.41 22.15 4.17
C GLY A 249 -48.61 21.67 2.72
N SER A 250 -49.52 20.77 2.41
CA SER A 250 -50.95 20.88 2.70
C SER A 250 -51.56 19.48 2.81
N THR A 251 -52.31 19.27 3.90
CA THR A 251 -53.35 18.25 3.99
C THR A 251 -54.66 18.98 3.75
N VAL A 252 -55.34 18.74 2.64
CA VAL A 252 -56.80 18.83 2.57
C VAL A 252 -57.30 17.82 1.54
N GLU A 253 -57.99 16.79 2.03
CA GLU A 253 -58.88 15.95 1.23
C GLU A 253 -60.28 16.57 1.18
N THR A 254 -60.97 16.37 0.05
CA THR A 254 -62.43 16.15 -0.12
C THR A 254 -63.29 17.25 -0.77
N SER A 255 -63.65 16.96 -2.03
CA SER A 255 -64.96 17.07 -2.73
C SER A 255 -65.56 18.39 -3.27
N ILE A 256 -65.47 18.49 -4.62
CA ILE A 256 -66.50 18.73 -5.67
C ILE A 256 -67.82 19.47 -5.30
N GLU A 257 -68.11 20.59 -5.99
CA GLU A 257 -69.31 20.80 -6.87
C GLU A 257 -69.27 22.15 -7.64
N ILE A 258 -70.12 22.25 -8.66
CA ILE A 258 -70.02 22.91 -9.99
C ILE A 258 -70.66 24.32 -10.06
N THR A 259 -70.22 25.22 -10.97
CA THR A 259 -71.08 25.93 -11.97
C THR A 259 -70.34 26.93 -12.91
N ASP A 260 -70.50 26.65 -14.21
CA ASP A 260 -70.63 27.41 -15.48
C ASP A 260 -70.07 28.82 -15.81
N GLY A 261 -69.54 28.89 -17.06
CA GLY A 261 -69.60 29.99 -18.05
C GLY A 261 -68.34 30.87 -18.17
N ASP A 262 -67.71 31.16 -19.31
CA ASP A 262 -67.98 30.90 -20.73
C ASP A 262 -66.74 31.29 -21.59
N ILE A 263 -66.53 30.53 -22.69
CA ILE A 263 -66.13 30.92 -24.07
C ILE A 263 -64.69 31.40 -24.43
N ALA A 264 -64.02 30.51 -25.18
CA ALA A 264 -63.20 30.63 -26.42
C ALA A 264 -61.98 31.57 -26.51
N ASN A 265 -60.80 31.04 -26.90
CA ASN A 265 -60.48 30.77 -28.31
C ASN A 265 -59.17 29.97 -28.51
N THR A 266 -59.15 29.22 -29.60
CA THR A 266 -58.16 28.27 -30.14
C THR A 266 -56.82 28.87 -30.55
N THR A 267 -55.67 28.19 -30.26
CA THR A 267 -54.67 27.71 -31.26
C THR A 267 -53.46 27.02 -30.61
N GLU A 268 -53.28 25.74 -30.94
CA GLU A 268 -52.01 24.96 -30.88
C GLU A 268 -51.17 25.29 -32.15
N PRO A 269 -49.82 25.20 -32.15
CA PRO A 269 -49.20 23.86 -32.22
C PRO A 269 -47.81 23.66 -31.57
N VAL A 270 -47.63 22.45 -31.03
CA VAL A 270 -46.60 21.42 -31.36
C VAL A 270 -45.14 21.85 -31.48
N GLY A 271 -44.25 21.21 -30.69
CA GLY A 271 -42.86 20.93 -31.11
C GLY A 271 -41.78 20.83 -30.02
N THR A 272 -41.71 19.72 -29.28
CA THR A 272 -40.51 19.18 -28.58
C THR A 272 -39.45 18.64 -29.58
N PRO A 273 -38.24 18.14 -29.19
CA PRO A 273 -37.33 18.42 -28.07
C PRO A 273 -35.82 18.48 -28.51
N THR A 274 -34.91 18.52 -27.52
CA THR A 274 -33.51 18.00 -27.46
C THR A 274 -32.30 18.96 -27.39
N ASP A 275 -31.90 19.20 -26.14
CA ASP A 275 -30.65 18.81 -25.45
C ASP A 275 -29.23 19.25 -25.89
N ALA A 276 -28.50 19.68 -24.85
CA ALA A 276 -27.07 19.64 -24.57
C ALA A 276 -26.03 20.27 -25.53
N SER A 277 -25.32 21.29 -25.01
CA SER A 277 -23.86 21.24 -24.96
C SER A 277 -23.20 22.23 -23.97
N LYS A 278 -22.18 21.69 -23.28
CA LYS A 278 -21.31 22.32 -22.27
C LYS A 278 -20.36 23.34 -22.92
N ARG A 279 -20.10 24.45 -22.22
CA ARG A 279 -19.03 25.41 -22.56
C ARG A 279 -17.81 25.24 -21.64
N SER A 280 -16.65 25.14 -22.30
CA SER A 280 -15.30 25.09 -21.76
C SER A 280 -14.76 26.50 -21.47
N ARG A 281 -13.83 26.62 -20.51
CA ARG A 281 -13.05 27.82 -20.22
C ARG A 281 -11.69 27.76 -20.91
N GLN A 282 -11.26 28.91 -21.44
CA GLN A 282 -10.02 29.17 -22.16
C GLN A 282 -8.83 29.33 -21.21
N ASP A 283 -7.69 28.79 -21.60
CA ASP A 283 -6.36 29.16 -21.12
C ASP A 283 -5.65 29.99 -22.21
N VAL A 284 -4.88 30.99 -21.75
CA VAL A 284 -4.08 31.92 -22.55
C VAL A 284 -2.67 31.37 -22.81
N ASN A 285 -2.24 31.50 -24.06
CA ASN A 285 -0.94 31.13 -24.61
C ASN A 285 0.23 31.92 -24.01
N ASN A 286 1.41 31.29 -23.99
CA ASN A 286 2.64 31.98 -24.38
C ASN A 286 3.57 31.02 -25.16
N LEU A 287 4.04 31.47 -26.32
CA LEU A 287 4.93 30.76 -27.24
C LEU A 287 6.38 31.13 -26.94
N ASN A 288 7.30 30.17 -27.08
CA ASN A 288 8.60 30.44 -27.68
C ASN A 288 9.16 29.23 -28.43
N THR A 289 9.74 29.58 -29.57
CA THR A 289 10.23 28.86 -30.76
C THR A 289 11.36 27.85 -30.50
N ALA A 290 11.34 26.70 -31.19
CA ALA A 290 12.50 26.12 -31.89
C ALA A 290 12.16 24.81 -32.64
N THR A 291 12.28 24.90 -33.97
CA THR A 291 12.96 23.97 -34.89
C THR A 291 12.49 22.51 -35.04
N VAL A 292 12.08 22.23 -36.28
CA VAL A 292 11.69 20.95 -36.89
C VAL A 292 12.86 19.95 -36.94
N ARG A 293 12.61 18.70 -36.55
CA ARG A 293 13.17 17.48 -37.17
C ARG A 293 12.29 16.25 -36.88
N GLU A 294 12.11 15.43 -37.90
CA GLU A 294 11.09 14.38 -38.07
C GLU A 294 11.23 13.15 -37.13
N PRO A 295 10.14 12.43 -36.81
CA PRO A 295 10.19 11.22 -36.00
C PRO A 295 10.43 9.96 -36.83
N ALA A 296 11.41 9.16 -36.42
CA ALA A 296 11.61 7.79 -36.88
C ALA A 296 10.64 6.82 -36.18
N THR A 297 10.01 5.98 -36.99
CA THR A 297 9.07 4.90 -36.67
C THR A 297 9.74 3.82 -35.82
N THR A 298 9.21 3.51 -34.63
CA THR A 298 9.45 2.19 -34.00
C THR A 298 8.18 1.70 -33.29
N LEU A 299 7.81 0.45 -33.61
CA LEU A 299 6.63 -0.25 -33.13
C LEU A 299 6.69 -0.48 -31.61
N GLY A 300 5.70 0.03 -30.89
CA GLY A 300 5.47 -0.31 -29.50
C GLY A 300 4.87 -1.71 -29.34
N THR A 301 5.65 -2.66 -28.84
CA THR A 301 5.13 -3.94 -28.37
C THR A 301 4.33 -3.72 -27.07
N ARG A 302 3.01 -3.90 -27.14
CA ARG A 302 2.12 -3.84 -25.98
C ARG A 302 2.48 -4.96 -24.99
N ARG A 303 2.77 -4.58 -23.74
CA ARG A 303 3.03 -5.48 -22.62
C ARG A 303 1.72 -6.12 -22.14
N SER A 304 1.62 -7.45 -22.24
CA SER A 304 0.51 -8.24 -21.71
C SER A 304 0.37 -8.10 -20.19
N LYS A 305 -0.85 -7.84 -19.72
CA LYS A 305 -1.23 -7.93 -18.29
C LYS A 305 -1.14 -9.40 -17.86
N ARG A 306 -0.28 -9.71 -16.87
CA ARG A 306 -0.30 -11.01 -16.19
C ARG A 306 -1.30 -10.98 -15.02
N THR A 307 -2.15 -12.00 -15.01
CA THR A 307 -3.08 -12.41 -13.96
C THR A 307 -2.30 -12.76 -12.67
N ALA A 308 -2.80 -12.29 -11.52
CA ALA A 308 -2.23 -12.63 -10.23
C ALA A 308 -2.68 -14.03 -9.81
N ALA A 309 -1.72 -14.91 -9.48
CA ALA A 309 -2.01 -16.21 -8.90
C ALA A 309 -2.51 -16.04 -7.45
N THR A 310 -3.65 -16.68 -7.15
CA THR A 310 -4.30 -16.71 -5.84
C THR A 310 -3.37 -17.36 -4.82
N THR A 311 -2.96 -16.59 -3.80
CA THR A 311 -2.24 -17.13 -2.64
C THR A 311 -3.28 -17.70 -1.69
N GLN A 312 -3.33 -19.03 -1.54
CA GLN A 312 -4.22 -19.69 -0.59
C GLN A 312 -3.62 -19.56 0.82
N ASP A 313 -4.24 -18.74 1.68
CA ASP A 313 -4.05 -18.79 3.13
C ASP A 313 -4.83 -19.99 3.70
N LEU A 314 -4.15 -21.13 3.86
CA LEU A 314 -4.71 -22.29 4.56
C LEU A 314 -4.49 -22.14 6.08
N ASN A 315 -5.35 -21.36 6.73
CA ASN A 315 -5.46 -21.35 8.18
C ASN A 315 -6.16 -22.63 8.67
N LEU A 316 -5.42 -23.47 9.39
CA LEU A 316 -5.88 -24.76 9.93
C LEU A 316 -7.07 -24.64 10.91
N ALA A 317 -7.27 -23.45 11.50
CA ALA A 317 -8.42 -23.16 12.38
C ALA A 317 -9.77 -23.08 11.65
N ARG A 318 -9.79 -23.08 10.31
CA ARG A 318 -11.04 -22.97 9.52
C ARG A 318 -11.54 -24.31 8.96
N MET A 319 -10.81 -25.42 9.16
CA MET A 319 -11.24 -26.76 8.72
C MET A 319 -11.95 -27.57 9.82
N SER A 320 -11.95 -27.10 11.07
CA SER A 320 -12.64 -27.75 12.19
C SER A 320 -14.14 -27.41 12.29
N ALA A 321 -14.62 -26.43 11.52
CA ALA A 321 -15.99 -25.93 11.59
C ALA A 321 -16.94 -26.49 10.52
N ARG A 322 -16.50 -27.48 9.72
CA ARG A 322 -17.30 -28.07 8.63
C ARG A 322 -17.50 -29.58 8.73
N SER A 323 -17.17 -30.20 9.85
CA SER A 323 -17.39 -31.64 10.07
C SER A 323 -18.20 -31.87 11.33
N VAL A 324 -19.46 -31.42 11.33
CA VAL A 324 -20.54 -31.99 12.16
C VAL A 324 -21.86 -31.81 11.41
N GLN A 325 -22.26 -32.79 10.60
CA GLN A 325 -23.67 -33.16 10.44
C GLN A 325 -23.76 -34.68 10.23
N PRO A 326 -24.67 -35.39 10.92
CA PRO A 326 -24.79 -36.84 10.81
C PRO A 326 -25.64 -37.29 9.61
N SER A 327 -25.41 -38.54 9.26
CA SER A 327 -25.92 -39.38 8.17
C SER A 327 -27.44 -39.48 8.00
N THR A 328 -27.86 -39.79 6.77
CA THR A 328 -28.90 -40.81 6.50
C THR A 328 -28.48 -41.69 5.33
N ALA A 329 -28.59 -43.00 5.55
CA ALA A 329 -28.33 -44.09 4.62
C ALA A 329 -29.36 -44.15 3.49
N ASP A 330 -29.00 -44.73 2.34
CA ASP A 330 -29.61 -45.98 1.85
C ASP A 330 -28.98 -46.48 0.53
N GLN A 331 -28.68 -47.79 0.55
CA GLN A 331 -28.82 -48.81 -0.50
C GLN A 331 -27.88 -48.86 -1.74
N ASP A 332 -26.96 -49.82 -1.68
CA ASP A 332 -26.46 -50.71 -2.76
C ASP A 332 -27.61 -51.44 -3.51
N PRO A 333 -27.44 -52.16 -4.65
CA PRO A 333 -26.20 -52.82 -5.12
C PRO A 333 -25.96 -52.87 -6.66
N ASN A 334 -24.74 -53.18 -7.09
CA ASN A 334 -24.58 -54.29 -8.04
C ASN A 334 -23.19 -54.96 -8.06
N THR A 335 -23.28 -56.27 -8.11
CA THR A 335 -22.33 -57.40 -8.13
C THR A 335 -21.25 -57.43 -9.23
N SER A 336 -20.11 -58.08 -8.91
CA SER A 336 -19.50 -59.24 -9.61
C SER A 336 -17.99 -59.34 -9.28
N SER A 337 -17.52 -60.17 -8.35
CA SER A 337 -17.18 -61.63 -8.44
C SER A 337 -15.81 -61.94 -9.06
N SER A 338 -14.85 -62.40 -8.23
CA SER A 338 -14.09 -63.68 -8.31
C SER A 338 -12.82 -63.62 -7.42
N GLU A 339 -12.82 -64.28 -6.25
CA GLU A 339 -12.33 -65.67 -5.97
C GLU A 339 -10.78 -65.77 -5.89
N HIS A 340 -10.22 -65.90 -4.68
CA HIS A 340 -9.69 -67.13 -4.03
C HIS A 340 -8.18 -67.37 -4.35
N ALA A 341 -7.29 -67.83 -3.46
CA ALA A 341 -7.34 -68.19 -2.04
C ALA A 341 -5.90 -68.25 -1.46
N ASP A 342 -5.79 -67.93 -0.17
CA ASP A 342 -5.10 -68.57 0.95
C ASP A 342 -3.69 -69.23 0.88
N THR A 343 -3.03 -69.03 2.04
CA THR A 343 -2.13 -69.94 2.80
C THR A 343 -0.62 -69.63 2.71
N GLU A 344 0.01 -68.95 3.67
CA GLU A 344 0.42 -69.30 5.05
C GLU A 344 1.78 -70.05 5.16
N MET A 345 2.61 -69.58 6.12
CA MET A 345 3.74 -70.25 6.79
C MET A 345 5.03 -70.54 5.99
N SER A 346 6.25 -70.60 6.54
CA SER A 346 6.92 -70.17 7.78
C SER A 346 8.38 -70.70 7.68
N LEU A 347 9.33 -70.05 8.35
CA LEU A 347 10.66 -70.55 8.81
C LEU A 347 11.82 -70.85 7.82
N GLY A 348 13.03 -70.49 8.28
CA GLY A 348 14.33 -71.06 7.85
C GLY A 348 15.42 -70.00 7.62
N SER A 349 16.10 -69.50 8.66
CA SER A 349 17.43 -69.94 9.13
C SER A 349 18.60 -69.79 8.14
N SER A 350 19.54 -68.92 8.55
CA SER A 350 21.00 -69.00 8.46
C SER A 350 21.70 -69.50 7.20
N ALA A 351 22.49 -68.62 6.58
CA ALA A 351 23.91 -68.80 6.32
C ALA A 351 24.60 -67.42 6.25
#